data_AF-A0AAP2GRU2-F1
#
_entry.id   AF-A0AAP2GRU2-F1
#
_cell.length_a   1.000
_cell.length_b   1.000
_cell.length_c   1.000
_cell.angle_alpha   90.00
_cell.angle_beta   90.00
_cell.angle_gamma   90.00
#
_symmetry.space_group_name_H-M   'P 1'
#
loop_
_entity.id
_entity.type
_entity.pdbx_description
1 polymer ?
#
loop_
_entity_poly.entity_id
_entity_poly.type
_entity_poly.pdbx_seq_one_letter_code
_entity_poly.pdbx_strand_id
1 'polypeptide(L)'
;MNFAEKIKFLIGKKVSEPPASLDYTPLDFVKNRKAILKELVLSKQSGKLIGVYSRALGEGMFLTGVEAILSHGDGKDELIVFNRYDMSGHLLARTKVSLNEIHMVCPFNKTFQTPAYSA
;
A
#
# COMPACT_ATOMS: atom_id res chain seq x y z
N MET A 1 6.45 -44.45 13.19
CA MET A 1 6.69 -43.00 13.16
C MET A 1 5.45 -42.32 12.59
N ASN A 2 4.70 -41.56 13.40
CA ASN A 2 3.43 -40.98 12.97
C ASN A 2 3.62 -39.60 12.31
N PHE A 3 2.58 -39.09 11.64
CA PHE A 3 2.62 -37.81 10.91
C PHE A 3 3.05 -36.61 11.79
N ALA A 4 2.62 -36.57 13.05
CA ALA A 4 3.01 -35.53 14.00
C ALA A 4 4.50 -35.59 14.36
N GLU A 5 5.12 -36.76 14.36
CA GLU A 5 6.56 -36.91 14.61
C GLU A 5 7.39 -36.42 13.40
N LYS A 6 6.90 -36.64 12.17
CA LYS A 6 7.51 -36.07 10.95
C LYS A 6 7.43 -34.55 10.93
N ILE A 7 6.31 -33.96 11.34
CA ILE A 7 6.14 -32.51 11.45
C ILE A 7 7.13 -31.95 12.49
N LYS A 8 7.25 -32.56 13.67
CA LYS A 8 8.22 -32.14 14.70
C LYS A 8 9.66 -32.22 14.22
N PHE A 9 10.02 -33.26 13.46
CA PHE A 9 11.36 -33.40 12.89
C PHE A 9 11.64 -32.33 11.81
N LEU A 10 10.65 -31.99 10.97
CA LEU A 10 10.79 -30.96 9.94
C LEU A 10 10.89 -29.54 10.52
N ILE A 11 10.14 -29.26 11.60
CA ILE A 11 10.21 -27.97 12.30
C ILE A 11 11.50 -27.86 13.12
N GLY A 12 11.94 -28.95 13.76
CA GLY A 12 13.14 -28.97 14.61
C GLY A 12 14.47 -28.85 13.86
N LYS A 13 14.49 -29.01 12.53
CA LYS A 13 15.74 -29.02 11.73
C LYS A 13 15.96 -27.81 10.82
N LYS A 14 15.08 -26.80 10.85
CA LYS A 14 15.25 -25.54 10.10
C LYS A 14 14.89 -24.31 10.94
N VAL A 15 15.62 -24.11 12.04
CA VAL A 15 15.75 -22.79 12.64
C VAL A 15 17.24 -22.45 12.66
N SER A 16 17.81 -22.31 11.46
CA SER A 16 19.06 -21.61 11.25
C SER A 16 18.71 -20.46 10.33
N GLU A 17 18.68 -19.27 10.93
CA GLU A 17 18.51 -17.94 10.35
C GLU A 17 17.05 -17.53 10.02
N PRO A 18 16.52 -16.49 10.68
CA PRO A 18 15.30 -15.84 10.19
C PRO A 18 15.59 -15.26 8.80
N PRO A 19 14.68 -15.39 7.82
CA PRO A 19 14.81 -14.67 6.57
C PRO A 19 14.92 -13.17 6.89
N ALA A 20 15.90 -12.51 6.27
CA ALA A 20 16.21 -11.10 6.49
C ALA A 20 14.93 -10.25 6.63
N SER A 21 14.71 -9.75 7.84
CA SER A 21 13.69 -8.77 8.24
C SER A 21 12.35 -8.88 7.50
N LEU A 22 11.51 -9.84 7.89
CA LEU A 22 10.07 -9.62 7.79
C LEU A 22 9.75 -8.45 8.73
N ASP A 23 9.64 -7.25 8.17
CA ASP A 23 9.15 -6.07 8.89
C ASP A 23 7.71 -6.35 9.34
N TYR A 24 7.55 -6.92 10.54
CA TYR A 24 6.28 -7.05 11.24
C TYR A 24 5.81 -5.69 11.77
N THR A 25 5.86 -4.64 10.95
CA THR A 25 5.11 -3.42 11.25
C THR A 25 3.63 -3.78 11.18
N PRO A 26 2.86 -3.61 12.28
CA PRO A 26 1.42 -3.78 12.24
C PRO A 26 0.86 -2.92 11.09
N LEU A 27 0.05 -3.52 10.23
CA LEU A 27 -0.62 -2.76 9.17
C LEU A 27 -1.57 -1.76 9.84
N ASP A 28 -1.19 -0.48 9.80
CA ASP A 28 -2.01 0.60 10.35
C ASP A 28 -3.03 1.02 9.28
N PHE A 29 -4.27 0.56 9.44
CA PHE A 29 -5.36 0.87 8.54
C PHE A 29 -6.05 2.16 8.96
N VAL A 30 -5.66 3.26 8.31
CA VAL A 30 -6.18 4.59 8.57
C VAL A 30 -7.48 4.81 7.82
N LYS A 31 -8.58 5.07 8.55
CA LYS A 31 -9.93 5.30 7.99
C LYS A 31 -10.47 6.71 8.18
N ASN A 32 -9.86 7.50 9.07
CA ASN A 32 -10.31 8.86 9.35
C ASN A 32 -9.87 9.80 8.22
N ARG A 33 -10.78 10.58 7.63
CA ARG A 33 -10.48 11.47 6.49
C ARG A 33 -9.26 12.37 6.69
N LYS A 34 -9.13 13.03 7.85
CA LYS A 34 -7.99 13.92 8.14
C LYS A 34 -6.68 13.13 8.22
N ALA A 35 -6.73 11.95 8.82
CA ALA A 35 -5.57 11.07 8.90
C ALA A 35 -5.21 10.45 7.54
N ILE A 36 -6.20 10.08 6.72
CA ILE A 36 -6.00 9.63 5.33
C ILE A 36 -5.26 10.71 4.55
N LEU A 37 -5.74 11.95 4.59
CA LEU A 37 -5.08 13.07 3.91
C LEU A 37 -3.64 13.25 4.39
N LYS A 38 -3.41 13.19 5.71
CA LYS A 38 -2.06 13.28 6.28
C LYS A 38 -1.13 12.19 5.72
N GLU A 39 -1.55 10.93 5.71
CA GLU A 39 -0.75 9.83 5.18
C GLU A 39 -0.50 9.95 3.66
N LEU A 40 -1.48 10.43 2.89
CA LEU A 40 -1.31 10.69 1.46
C LEU A 40 -0.30 11.81 1.20
N VAL A 41 -0.36 12.90 1.99
CA VAL A 41 0.62 13.99 1.92
C VAL A 41 2.02 13.48 2.26
N LEU A 42 2.16 12.68 3.31
CA LEU A 42 3.44 12.08 3.70
C LEU A 42 3.97 11.14 2.63
N SER A 43 3.13 10.26 2.07
CA SER A 43 3.48 9.38 0.95
C SER A 43 3.98 10.19 -0.25
N LYS A 44 3.25 11.25 -0.64
CA LYS A 44 3.66 12.15 -1.74
C LYS A 44 4.99 12.84 -1.48
N GLN A 45 5.23 13.34 -0.27
CA GLN A 45 6.46 14.06 0.08
C GLN A 45 7.67 13.13 0.15
N SER A 46 7.47 11.90 0.64
CA SER A 46 8.55 10.93 0.85
C SER A 46 8.76 9.96 -0.32
N GLY A 47 7.85 9.93 -1.30
CA GLY A 47 7.83 8.92 -2.36
C GLY A 47 7.52 7.52 -1.83
N LYS A 48 6.97 7.40 -0.62
CA LYS A 48 6.66 6.11 -0.01
C LYS A 48 5.42 5.48 -0.59
N LEU A 49 5.42 4.15 -0.60
CA LEU A 49 4.32 3.30 -0.92
C LEU A 49 3.16 3.52 0.05
N ILE A 50 1.95 3.53 -0.49
CA ILE A 50 0.72 3.55 0.29
C ILE A 50 -0.25 2.52 -0.26
N GLY A 51 -0.82 1.72 0.64
CA GLY A 51 -1.97 0.89 0.35
C GLY A 51 -3.22 1.75 0.34
N VAL A 52 -4.03 1.63 -0.71
CA VAL A 52 -5.23 2.45 -0.88
C VAL A 52 -6.41 1.55 -1.19
N TYR A 53 -7.47 1.71 -0.41
CA TYR A 53 -8.76 1.10 -0.71
C TYR A 53 -9.74 2.19 -1.18
N SER A 54 -10.06 2.14 -2.46
CA SER A 54 -11.07 2.99 -3.10
C SER A 54 -11.71 2.26 -4.26
N ARG A 55 -13.04 2.21 -4.28
CA ARG A 55 -13.79 1.62 -5.41
C ARG A 55 -13.55 2.34 -6.74
N ALA A 56 -13.11 3.59 -6.70
CA ALA A 56 -12.76 4.36 -7.89
C ALA A 56 -11.47 3.85 -8.57
N LEU A 57 -10.57 3.20 -7.80
CA LEU A 57 -9.33 2.60 -8.31
C LEU A 57 -9.55 1.18 -8.85
N GLY A 58 -10.55 0.47 -8.33
CA GLY A 58 -10.90 -0.90 -8.69
C GLY A 58 -11.41 -1.69 -7.48
N GLU A 59 -11.58 -3.00 -7.65
CA GLU A 59 -11.93 -3.89 -6.55
C GLU A 59 -10.67 -4.31 -5.78
N GLY A 60 -10.67 -4.07 -4.47
CA GLY A 60 -9.57 -4.46 -3.58
C GLY A 60 -8.66 -3.31 -3.17
N MET A 61 -7.52 -3.67 -2.57
CA MET A 61 -6.51 -2.73 -2.08
C MET A 61 -5.33 -2.68 -3.04
N PHE A 62 -4.93 -1.47 -3.41
CA PHE A 62 -3.83 -1.24 -4.35
C PHE A 62 -2.63 -0.65 -3.62
N LEU A 63 -1.45 -1.18 -3.90
CA LEU A 63 -0.18 -0.68 -3.35
C LEU A 63 0.46 0.27 -4.36
N THR A 64 0.26 1.57 -4.21
CA THR A 64 0.70 2.57 -5.21
C THR A 64 1.38 3.78 -4.55
N GLY A 65 1.95 4.67 -5.36
CA GLY A 65 2.50 5.95 -4.91
C GLY A 65 1.57 7.11 -5.24
N VAL A 66 1.60 8.17 -4.44
CA VAL A 66 0.88 9.42 -4.72
C VAL A 66 1.75 10.33 -5.60
N GLU A 67 1.26 10.67 -6.78
CA GLU A 67 1.92 11.55 -7.75
C GLU A 67 1.66 13.02 -7.44
N ALA A 68 0.40 13.39 -7.21
CA ALA A 68 0.00 14.75 -6.92
C ALA A 68 -1.23 14.82 -6.00
N ILE A 69 -1.36 15.95 -5.30
CA ILE A 69 -2.55 16.32 -4.54
C ILE A 69 -2.97 17.69 -5.03
N LEU A 70 -4.16 17.78 -5.61
CA LEU A 70 -4.72 19.00 -6.17
C LEU A 70 -5.82 19.50 -5.23
N SER A 71 -5.69 20.74 -4.75
CA SER A 71 -6.71 21.39 -3.95
C SER A 71 -7.38 22.48 -4.77
N HIS A 72 -8.71 22.45 -4.84
CA HIS A 72 -9.49 23.62 -5.26
C HIS A 72 -9.74 24.49 -4.01
N GLY A 73 -9.66 25.82 -4.18
CA GLY A 73 -9.28 26.81 -3.16
C GLY A 73 -10.14 26.92 -1.89
N ASP A 74 -11.15 26.07 -1.74
CA ASP A 74 -12.04 25.93 -0.59
C ASP A 74 -11.72 24.70 0.29
N GLY A 75 -10.72 23.89 -0.07
CA GLY A 75 -10.18 22.80 0.78
C GLY A 75 -11.16 21.65 1.03
N LYS A 76 -12.31 21.63 0.34
CA LYS A 76 -13.31 20.57 0.44
C LYS A 76 -13.14 19.48 -0.61
N ASP A 77 -12.56 19.86 -1.75
CA ASP A 77 -12.37 18.99 -2.91
C ASP A 77 -10.87 18.76 -3.16
N GLU A 78 -10.25 17.94 -2.31
CA GLU A 78 -8.92 17.43 -2.60
C GLU A 78 -9.01 16.25 -3.58
N LEU A 79 -8.35 16.39 -4.73
CA LEU A 79 -8.16 15.33 -5.71
C LEU A 79 -6.77 14.73 -5.55
N ILE A 80 -6.73 13.42 -5.36
CA ILE A 80 -5.51 12.63 -5.21
C ILE A 80 -5.20 11.98 -6.54
N VAL A 81 -3.99 12.19 -7.04
CA VAL A 81 -3.47 11.57 -8.26
C VAL A 81 -2.50 10.47 -7.86
N PHE A 82 -2.84 9.23 -8.20
CA PHE A 82 -2.01 8.05 -7.98
C PHE A 82 -1.24 7.67 -9.24
N ASN A 83 -0.14 6.93 -9.05
CA ASN A 83 0.56 6.31 -10.17
C ASN A 83 -0.38 5.37 -10.94
N ARG A 84 -0.18 5.28 -12.25
CA ARG A 84 -1.02 4.48 -13.15
C ARG A 84 -1.04 2.99 -12.81
N TYR A 85 0.04 2.48 -12.22
CA TYR A 85 0.18 1.09 -11.84
C TYR A 85 0.38 0.96 -10.33
N ASP A 86 -0.05 -0.16 -9.79
CA ASP A 86 0.36 -0.58 -8.45
C ASP A 86 1.72 -1.32 -8.51
N MET A 87 2.25 -1.66 -7.35
CA MET A 87 3.51 -2.39 -7.21
C MET A 87 3.51 -3.79 -7.81
N SER A 88 2.34 -4.38 -8.06
CA SER A 88 2.22 -5.69 -8.70
C SER A 88 2.19 -5.60 -10.24
N GLY A 89 2.17 -4.38 -10.79
CA GLY A 89 1.99 -4.17 -12.23
C GLY A 89 0.53 -4.05 -12.66
N HIS A 90 -0.42 -4.05 -11.72
CA HIS A 90 -1.83 -3.92 -12.03
C HIS A 90 -2.16 -2.47 -12.42
N LEU A 91 -2.88 -2.30 -13.52
CA LEU A 91 -3.35 -1.00 -14.00
C LEU A 91 -4.55 -0.54 -13.17
N LEU A 92 -4.45 0.65 -12.56
CA LEU A 92 -5.59 1.22 -11.84
C LEU A 92 -6.68 1.66 -12.83
N ALA A 93 -7.95 1.43 -12.48
CA ALA A 93 -9.08 1.81 -13.33
C ALA A 93 -9.15 3.33 -13.57
N ARG A 94 -8.70 4.12 -12.58
CA ARG A 94 -8.55 5.57 -12.62
C ARG A 94 -7.31 5.96 -11.83
N THR A 95 -6.72 7.10 -12.16
CA THR A 95 -5.58 7.65 -11.39
C THR A 95 -5.96 8.85 -10.55
N LYS A 96 -7.02 9.58 -10.90
CA LYS A 96 -7.51 10.75 -10.15
C LYS A 96 -8.74 10.35 -9.34
N VAL A 97 -8.69 10.54 -8.03
CA VAL A 97 -9.72 10.11 -7.08
C VAL A 97 -9.97 11.22 -6.08
N SER A 98 -11.23 11.54 -5.79
CA SER A 98 -11.55 12.45 -4.69
C SER A 98 -11.13 11.84 -3.36
N LEU A 99 -10.61 12.65 -2.43
CA LEU A 99 -10.34 12.18 -1.07
C LEU A 99 -11.57 11.53 -0.41
N ASN A 100 -12.78 11.97 -0.76
CA ASN A 100 -14.03 11.42 -0.23
C ASN A 100 -14.33 10.00 -0.76
N GLU A 101 -13.71 9.58 -1.87
CA GLU A 101 -13.84 8.23 -2.44
C GLU A 101 -12.81 7.25 -1.85
N ILE A 102 -11.85 7.74 -1.05
CA ILE A 102 -10.84 6.93 -0.39
C ILE A 102 -11.36 6.52 0.99
N HIS A 103 -11.58 5.22 1.16
CA HIS A 103 -12.20 4.68 2.36
C HIS A 103 -11.17 4.33 3.44
N MET A 104 -9.96 3.96 3.01
CA MET A 104 -8.89 3.53 3.90
C MET A 104 -7.54 3.65 3.18
N VAL A 105 -6.51 3.99 3.95
CA VAL A 105 -5.12 3.87 3.51
C VAL A 105 -4.28 3.09 4.52
N CYS A 106 -3.18 2.52 4.06
CA CYS A 106 -2.20 1.82 4.88
C CYS A 106 -0.79 2.31 4.48
N PRO A 107 -0.09 3.10 5.32
CA PRO A 107 1.24 3.59 4.99
C PRO A 107 2.27 2.45 5.11
N PHE A 108 3.26 2.46 4.20
CA PHE A 108 4.37 1.52 4.23
C PHE A 108 5.69 2.26 4.37
N ASN A 109 6.65 1.67 5.08
CA ASN A 109 8.01 2.20 5.17
C ASN A 109 8.90 1.73 4.00
N LYS A 110 8.35 1.75 2.78
CA LYS A 110 9.04 1.33 1.55
C LYS A 110 8.78 2.37 0.47
N THR A 111 9.79 2.68 -0.33
CA THR A 111 9.64 3.58 -1.49
C THR A 111 8.79 2.92 -2.56
N PHE A 112 7.86 3.67 -3.17
CA PHE A 112 7.15 3.18 -4.35
C PHE A 112 8.13 3.03 -5.51
N GLN A 113 8.15 1.85 -6.12
CA GLN A 113 8.93 1.58 -7.32
C GLN A 113 7.95 1.25 -8.42
N THR A 114 7.97 2.05 -9.49
CA THR A 114 7.20 1.77 -10.69
C THR A 114 7.65 0.41 -11.24
N PRO A 115 6.71 -0.51 -11.54
CA PRO A 115 7.05 -1.76 -12.20
C PRO A 115 7.85 -1.48 -13.47
N ALA A 116 9.05 -2.05 -13.55
CA ALA A 116 9.89 -1.91 -14.74
C ALA A 116 9.24 -2.70 -15.88
N TYR A 117 8.75 -2.01 -16.89
CA TYR A 117 8.52 -2.62 -18.19
C TYR A 117 9.89 -2.78 -18.85
N SER A 118 10.38 -4.02 -18.95
CA SER A 118 11.34 -4.33 -20.00
C SER A 118 10.61 -4.12 -21.33
N ALA A 119 10.88 -2.98 -21.97
CA ALA A 119 10.48 -2.70 -23.33
C ALA A 119 11.14 -3.67 -24.31
#